data_AF-A0A396GVK2-F1
#
_entry.id   AF-A0A396GVK2-F1
#
_cell.length_a   1.000
_cell.length_b   1.000
_cell.length_c   1.000
_cell.angle_alpha   90.00
_cell.angle_beta   90.00
_cell.angle_gamma   90.00
#
_symmetry.space_group_name_H-M   'P 1'
#
loop_
_entity.id
_entity.type
_entity.pdbx_description
1 polymer ?
#
loop_
_entity_poly.entity_id
_entity_poly.type
_entity_poly.pdbx_seq_one_letter_code
_entity_poly.pdbx_strand_id
1 'polypeptide(L)'
;MQMKVIGFETAKELYKDDPDFQKFWNATNSQSSQDYYRHEGFLFKGKTLCIPQCCLREAIIWEAHDGGLAGHFGRDKTIALVKENFHWPRLERDVYKHIQRCRVCHLAKAKSQNTGFYMPLPVPEAPWEDVSMDFVLGLPRTQRQKDSVMVVVDRFSKMAHFIPCQKTNDAVQVADLYFKEIVRLHRIPKTITSDRDVKFLSHFWRTLWKKMGTKLQFSSASHP
;
A
#
# COMPACT_ATOMS: atom_id res chain seq x y z
N MET A 1 24.76 27.39 31.28
CA MET A 1 25.30 27.00 29.95
C MET A 1 24.25 27.40 28.93
N GLN A 2 24.46 28.48 28.18
CA GLN A 2 23.48 28.98 27.20
C GLN A 2 23.76 28.29 25.86
N MET A 3 22.88 27.36 25.46
CA MET A 3 23.06 26.60 24.23
C MET A 3 22.57 27.46 23.06
N LYS A 4 23.51 27.91 22.21
CA LYS A 4 23.23 28.81 21.09
C LYS A 4 22.78 27.98 19.88
N VAL A 5 21.48 27.84 19.69
CA VAL A 5 20.92 27.14 18.52
C VAL A 5 20.89 28.11 17.34
N ILE A 6 21.73 27.84 16.33
CA ILE A 6 21.81 28.65 15.10
C ILE A 6 20.45 28.60 14.39
N GLY A 7 19.88 29.78 14.09
CA GLY A 7 18.59 29.93 13.40
C GLY A 7 17.46 30.49 14.28
N PHE A 8 17.46 30.22 15.59
CA PHE A 8 16.44 30.79 16.50
C PHE A 8 16.66 32.28 16.77
N GLU A 9 17.89 32.78 16.69
CA GLU A 9 18.18 34.21 16.83
C GLU A 9 17.45 35.05 15.77
N THR A 10 17.38 34.57 14.53
CA THR A 10 16.62 35.19 13.44
C THR A 10 15.11 35.23 13.71
N ALA A 11 14.57 34.34 14.55
CA ALA A 11 13.15 34.37 14.91
C ALA A 11 12.78 35.63 15.70
N LYS A 12 13.72 36.19 16.49
CA LYS A 12 13.49 37.38 17.31
C LYS A 12 13.13 38.60 16.47
N GLU A 13 13.72 38.72 15.30
CA GLU A 13 13.51 39.85 14.38
C GLU A 13 12.17 39.75 13.65
N LEU A 14 11.67 38.53 13.44
CA LEU A 14 10.49 38.26 12.62
C LEU A 14 9.17 38.58 13.32
N TYR A 15 9.11 38.55 14.67
CA TYR A 15 7.84 38.75 15.39
C TYR A 15 7.12 40.06 15.11
N LYS A 16 7.86 41.12 14.74
CA LYS A 16 7.29 42.46 14.49
C LYS A 16 6.36 42.49 13.29
N ASP A 17 6.68 41.70 12.26
CA ASP A 17 5.98 41.68 10.97
C ASP A 17 5.29 40.34 10.71
N ASP A 18 5.34 39.43 11.69
CA ASP A 18 4.78 38.09 11.56
C ASP A 18 3.24 38.12 11.57
N PRO A 19 2.57 37.52 10.57
CA PRO A 19 1.11 37.57 10.48
C PRO A 19 0.40 36.83 11.63
N ASP A 20 1.04 35.82 12.22
CA ASP A 20 0.46 35.02 13.29
C ASP A 20 0.67 35.70 14.67
N PHE A 21 1.79 36.38 14.86
CA PHE A 21 2.25 36.84 16.17
C PHE A 21 2.39 38.35 16.35
N GLN A 22 2.36 39.17 15.29
CA GLN A 22 2.53 40.63 15.39
C GLN A 22 1.60 41.29 16.41
N LYS A 23 0.33 40.86 16.47
CA LYS A 23 -0.65 41.40 17.43
C LYS A 23 -0.24 41.11 18.87
N PHE A 24 0.14 39.87 19.17
CA PHE A 24 0.55 39.43 20.51
C PHE A 24 1.91 40.01 20.89
N TRP A 25 2.79 40.16 19.90
CA TRP A 25 4.03 40.87 20.04
C TRP A 25 3.73 42.30 20.49
N ASN A 26 2.98 43.10 19.74
CA ASN A 26 2.76 44.51 20.11
C ASN A 26 1.99 44.69 21.43
N ALA A 27 1.04 43.79 21.73
CA ALA A 27 0.23 43.85 22.95
C ALA A 27 1.00 43.54 24.25
N THR A 28 2.10 42.79 24.19
CA THR A 28 2.87 42.42 25.40
C THR A 28 3.63 43.58 26.05
N ASN A 29 3.67 44.76 25.40
CA ASN A 29 4.17 46.01 26.01
C ASN A 29 3.11 46.74 26.85
N SER A 30 1.83 46.41 26.69
CA SER A 30 0.69 47.15 27.27
C SER A 30 -0.21 46.16 28.01
N GLN A 31 0.13 45.85 29.27
CA GLN A 31 -0.63 45.04 30.24
C GLN A 31 -1.60 43.97 29.69
N SER A 32 -1.08 42.74 29.70
CA SER A 32 -1.77 41.44 29.82
C SER A 32 -2.71 40.98 28.70
N SER A 33 -2.15 40.24 27.75
CA SER A 33 -2.82 39.01 27.31
C SER A 33 -2.33 37.91 28.25
N GLN A 34 -3.21 37.31 29.05
CA GLN A 34 -2.84 36.32 30.09
C GLN A 34 -2.07 35.10 29.54
N ASP A 35 -2.15 34.84 28.23
CA ASP A 35 -1.56 33.64 27.61
C ASP A 35 -0.19 33.86 26.98
N TYR A 36 0.18 35.09 26.60
CA TYR A 36 1.40 35.38 25.84
C TYR A 36 2.33 36.33 26.61
N TYR A 37 3.63 36.00 26.63
CA TYR A 37 4.65 36.85 27.26
C TYR A 37 5.97 36.81 26.50
N ARG A 38 6.81 37.83 26.73
CA ARG A 38 8.14 37.95 26.12
C ARG A 38 9.22 37.56 27.11
N HIS A 39 10.21 36.80 26.66
CA HIS A 39 11.39 36.45 27.46
C HIS A 39 12.61 36.34 26.56
N GLU A 40 13.70 37.06 26.91
CA GLU A 40 14.97 37.08 26.15
C GLU A 40 14.82 37.34 24.64
N GLY A 41 13.85 38.17 24.25
CA GLY A 41 13.58 38.50 22.84
C GLY A 41 12.71 37.49 22.09
N PHE A 42 12.20 36.47 22.78
CA PHE A 42 11.27 35.48 22.23
C PHE A 42 9.85 35.67 22.75
N LEU A 43 8.87 35.23 21.97
CA LEU A 43 7.46 35.20 22.37
C LEU A 43 7.09 33.79 22.84
N PHE A 44 6.47 33.69 24.00
CA PHE A 44 5.98 32.43 24.58
C PHE A 44 4.46 32.44 24.71
N LYS A 45 3.86 31.26 24.61
CA LYS A 45 2.48 30.98 24.98
C LYS A 45 2.46 29.91 26.06
N GLY A 46 2.12 30.27 27.29
CA GLY A 46 2.34 29.38 28.43
C GLY A 46 3.80 28.90 28.47
N LYS A 47 4.05 27.60 28.43
CA LYS A 47 5.43 27.04 28.44
C LYS A 47 6.07 26.86 27.06
N THR A 48 5.34 27.16 25.99
CA THR A 48 5.75 26.85 24.61
C THR A 48 6.30 28.08 23.90
N LEU A 49 7.35 27.90 23.11
CA LEU A 49 7.94 28.94 22.29
C LEU A 49 7.12 29.17 21.02
N CYS A 50 6.71 30.40 20.77
CA CYS A 50 5.97 30.77 19.57
C CYS A 50 6.92 30.88 18.38
N ILE A 51 6.68 30.15 17.29
CA ILE A 51 7.57 30.12 16.12
C ILE A 51 6.96 30.93 14.96
N PRO A 52 7.55 32.07 14.57
CA PRO A 52 7.12 32.86 13.41
C PRO A 52 7.00 32.03 12.13
N GLN A 53 6.26 32.53 11.15
CA GLN A 53 6.10 31.92 9.84
C GLN A 53 7.42 32.00 9.05
N CYS A 54 8.29 31.03 9.30
CA CYS A 54 9.61 30.92 8.68
C CYS A 54 10.05 29.45 8.56
N CYS A 55 11.23 29.22 7.99
CA CYS A 55 11.79 27.89 7.77
C CYS A 55 12.00 27.06 9.05
N LEU A 56 12.02 27.69 10.23
CA LEU A 56 12.14 26.99 11.51
C LEU A 56 10.97 26.04 11.76
N ARG A 57 9.75 26.36 11.30
CA ARG A 57 8.60 25.45 11.47
C ARG A 57 8.87 24.10 10.79
N GLU A 58 9.37 24.13 9.56
CA GLU A 58 9.71 22.91 8.81
C GLU A 58 10.91 22.18 9.43
N ALA A 59 11.95 22.92 9.86
CA ALA A 59 13.12 22.31 10.51
C ALA A 59 12.76 21.59 11.82
N ILE A 60 11.88 22.18 12.65
CA ILE A 60 11.40 21.56 13.88
C ILE A 60 10.59 20.29 13.58
N ILE A 61 9.70 20.33 12.57
CA ILE A 61 8.92 19.16 12.18
C ILE A 61 9.85 18.06 11.63
N TRP A 62 10.84 18.44 10.82
CA TRP A 62 11.82 17.51 10.26
C TRP A 62 12.62 16.84 11.37
N GLU A 63 13.16 17.57 12.34
CA GLU A 63 13.91 16.98 13.45
C GLU A 63 13.03 16.04 14.28
N ALA A 64 11.77 16.40 14.52
CA ALA A 64 10.83 15.59 15.30
C ALA A 64 10.31 14.33 14.56
N HIS A 65 10.44 14.26 13.24
CA HIS A 65 9.92 13.15 12.42
C HIS A 65 11.02 12.36 11.68
N ASP A 66 11.90 13.05 10.97
CA ASP A 66 12.96 12.51 10.11
C ASP A 66 14.36 12.60 10.73
N GLY A 67 14.53 13.34 11.83
CA GLY A 67 15.79 13.45 12.56
C GLY A 67 16.35 12.08 12.92
N GLY A 68 17.68 11.96 13.06
CA GLY A 68 18.33 10.67 13.25
C GLY A 68 17.89 9.90 14.52
N LEU A 69 17.33 10.62 15.51
CA LEU A 69 16.73 10.05 16.72
C LEU A 69 15.20 9.94 16.64
N ALA A 70 14.58 10.53 15.63
CA ALA A 70 13.15 10.47 15.39
C ALA A 70 12.80 9.18 14.61
N GLY A 71 12.03 8.30 15.24
CA GLY A 71 11.67 7.00 14.66
C GLY A 71 10.56 7.05 13.60
N HIS A 72 10.45 8.12 12.79
CA HIS A 72 9.35 8.32 11.84
C HIS A 72 7.96 8.13 12.49
N PHE A 73 7.78 8.72 13.67
CA PHE A 73 6.55 8.54 14.44
C PHE A 73 5.31 8.95 13.64
N GLY A 74 4.18 8.29 13.96
CA GLY A 74 2.89 8.64 13.38
C GLY A 74 2.46 10.06 13.74
N ARG A 75 1.53 10.60 12.94
CA ARG A 75 1.03 11.98 13.03
C ARG A 75 0.80 12.47 14.45
N ASP A 76 -0.02 11.75 15.21
CA ASP A 76 -0.46 12.23 16.51
C ASP A 76 0.69 12.29 17.53
N LYS A 77 1.65 11.34 17.44
CA LYS A 77 2.84 11.33 18.27
C LYS A 77 3.83 12.44 17.89
N THR A 78 4.04 12.68 16.59
CA THR A 78 4.86 13.82 16.14
C THR A 78 4.23 15.16 16.56
N ILE A 79 2.90 15.31 16.45
CA ILE A 79 2.20 16.49 16.94
C ILE A 79 2.43 16.69 18.44
N ALA A 80 2.31 15.63 19.24
CA ALA A 80 2.53 15.71 20.68
C ALA A 80 3.95 16.17 21.02
N LEU A 81 4.98 15.61 20.37
CA LEU A 81 6.38 15.98 20.57
C LEU A 81 6.65 17.45 20.22
N VAL A 82 6.12 17.93 19.09
CA VAL A 82 6.33 19.32 18.67
C VAL A 82 5.59 20.28 19.60
N LYS A 83 4.36 19.94 20.02
CA LYS A 83 3.54 20.78 20.92
C LYS A 83 4.08 20.89 22.34
N GLU A 84 4.97 20.00 22.75
CA GLU A 84 5.58 20.05 24.10
C GLU A 84 6.38 21.33 24.31
N ASN A 85 7.10 21.79 23.27
CA ASN A 85 8.03 22.91 23.37
C ASN A 85 7.67 24.08 22.44
N PHE A 86 6.86 23.86 21.40
CA PHE A 86 6.63 24.86 20.36
C PHE A 86 5.15 25.11 20.08
N HIS A 87 4.86 26.34 19.65
CA HIS A 87 3.52 26.77 19.28
C HIS A 87 3.53 27.60 17.99
N TRP A 88 2.61 27.29 17.09
CA TRP A 88 2.18 28.20 16.04
C TRP A 88 0.77 27.87 15.55
N PRO A 89 0.06 28.83 14.94
CA PRO A 89 -1.21 28.54 14.30
C PRO A 89 -1.06 27.45 13.24
N ARG A 90 -1.96 26.46 13.26
CA ARG A 90 -2.00 25.34 12.29
C ARG A 90 -0.80 24.38 12.33
N LEU A 91 -0.07 24.31 13.45
CA LEU A 91 0.98 23.31 13.69
C LEU A 91 0.60 21.88 13.26
N GLU A 92 -0.58 21.42 13.66
CA GLU A 92 -1.06 20.07 13.29
C GLU A 92 -1.18 19.88 11.77
N ARG A 93 -1.61 20.92 11.05
CA ARG A 93 -1.75 20.90 9.59
C ARG A 93 -0.37 20.80 8.93
N ASP A 94 0.62 21.51 9.45
CA ASP A 94 1.97 21.51 8.90
C ASP A 94 2.67 20.18 9.16
N VAL A 95 2.55 19.62 10.38
CA VAL A 95 3.02 18.26 10.71
C VAL A 95 2.35 17.23 9.79
N TYR A 96 1.03 17.32 9.60
CA TYR A 96 0.30 16.41 8.72
C TYR A 96 0.83 16.47 7.28
N LYS A 97 1.01 17.67 6.71
CA LYS A 97 1.54 17.84 5.35
C LYS A 97 2.94 17.26 5.21
N HIS A 98 3.79 17.43 6.21
CA HIS A 98 5.15 16.92 6.21
C HIS A 98 5.18 15.39 6.18
N ILE A 99 4.44 14.75 7.08
CA ILE A 99 4.34 13.28 7.15
C ILE A 99 3.70 12.73 5.87
N GLN A 100 2.71 13.42 5.30
CA GLN A 100 2.11 13.07 4.01
C GLN A 100 3.09 13.20 2.83
N ARG A 101 4.26 13.82 3.00
CA ARG A 101 5.32 13.88 1.99
C ARG A 101 6.50 12.95 2.32
N CYS A 102 6.55 12.37 3.52
CA CYS A 102 7.63 11.49 3.93
C CYS A 102 7.62 10.18 3.14
N ARG A 103 8.62 10.00 2.27
CA ARG A 103 8.77 8.82 1.42
C ARG A 103 8.94 7.53 2.23
N VAL A 104 9.73 7.58 3.30
CA VAL A 104 9.98 6.42 4.18
C VAL A 104 8.68 5.91 4.77
N CYS A 105 7.86 6.82 5.31
CA CYS A 105 6.55 6.50 5.83
C CYS A 105 5.60 5.94 4.76
N HIS A 106 5.59 6.48 3.54
CA HIS A 106 4.74 5.98 2.45
C HIS A 106 5.10 4.58 1.99
N LEU A 107 6.39 4.25 1.93
CA LEU A 107 6.86 2.94 1.51
C LEU A 107 6.69 1.89 2.61
N ALA A 108 6.94 2.27 3.87
CA ALA A 108 6.90 1.35 4.99
C ALA A 108 5.47 1.06 5.49
N LYS A 109 4.55 2.03 5.40
CA LYS A 109 3.17 1.83 5.88
C LYS A 109 2.33 1.09 4.84
N ALA A 110 2.01 -0.15 5.13
CA ALA A 110 0.92 -0.86 4.45
C ALA A 110 -0.38 -0.05 4.62
N LYS A 111 -0.96 0.38 3.50
CA LYS A 111 -2.30 0.97 3.52
C LYS A 111 -3.30 -0.15 3.64
N SER A 112 -3.90 -0.31 4.82
CA SER A 112 -5.17 -1.02 4.94
C SER A 112 -6.21 -0.23 4.17
N GLN A 113 -6.53 -0.68 2.96
CA GLN A 113 -7.69 -0.22 2.22
C GLN A 113 -8.75 -1.30 2.31
N ASN A 114 -9.98 -0.93 2.64
CA ASN A 114 -11.13 -1.81 2.42
C ASN A 114 -11.27 -1.99 0.90
N THR A 115 -10.83 -3.12 0.38
CA THR A 115 -10.75 -3.43 -1.07
C THR A 115 -12.11 -3.65 -1.74
N GLY A 116 -13.21 -3.29 -1.09
CA GLY A 116 -14.56 -3.50 -1.58
C GLY A 116 -14.98 -4.98 -1.56
N PHE A 117 -16.17 -5.25 -2.11
CA PHE A 117 -16.64 -6.63 -2.31
C PHE A 117 -15.93 -7.29 -3.50
N TYR A 118 -15.71 -8.60 -3.40
CA TYR A 118 -15.25 -9.40 -4.54
C TYR A 118 -16.29 -9.32 -5.67
N MET A 119 -15.84 -9.09 -6.90
CA MET A 119 -16.67 -9.29 -8.08
C MET A 119 -16.59 -10.76 -8.50
N PRO A 120 -17.65 -11.57 -8.30
CA PRO A 120 -17.63 -12.95 -8.71
C PRO A 120 -17.65 -13.06 -10.24
N LEU A 121 -17.08 -14.14 -10.75
CA LEU A 121 -17.22 -14.53 -12.14
C LEU A 121 -18.71 -14.84 -12.44
N PRO A 122 -19.17 -14.69 -13.70
CA PRO A 122 -20.53 -15.04 -14.09
C PRO A 122 -20.89 -16.46 -13.67
N VAL A 123 -22.12 -16.66 -13.19
CA VAL A 123 -22.60 -17.98 -12.79
C VAL A 123 -22.76 -18.85 -14.04
N PRO A 124 -22.15 -20.05 -14.08
CA PRO A 124 -22.31 -20.96 -15.22
C PRO A 124 -23.75 -21.42 -15.41
N GLU A 125 -24.16 -21.66 -16.66
CA GLU A 125 -25.53 -22.08 -17.00
C GLU A 125 -25.69 -23.61 -17.12
N ALA A 126 -24.61 -24.32 -17.45
CA ALA A 126 -24.62 -25.77 -17.60
C ALA A 126 -23.28 -26.41 -17.17
N PRO A 127 -23.28 -27.70 -16.80
CA PRO A 127 -22.06 -28.44 -16.49
C PRO A 127 -21.04 -28.39 -17.63
N TRP A 128 -19.77 -28.21 -17.27
CA TRP A 128 -18.61 -28.27 -18.17
C TRP A 128 -18.52 -27.17 -19.25
N GLU A 129 -19.42 -26.18 -19.21
CA GLU A 129 -19.29 -25.00 -20.08
C GLU A 129 -18.23 -24.02 -19.59
N ASP A 130 -18.12 -23.86 -18.27
CA ASP A 130 -17.16 -22.97 -17.62
C ASP A 130 -16.33 -23.77 -16.63
N VAL A 131 -15.02 -23.84 -16.87
CA VAL A 131 -14.11 -24.58 -15.99
C VAL A 131 -13.07 -23.68 -15.36
N SER A 132 -12.57 -24.06 -14.19
CA SER A 132 -11.36 -23.48 -13.61
C SER A 132 -10.22 -24.49 -13.65
N MET A 133 -9.00 -24.02 -13.90
CA MET A 133 -7.80 -24.83 -14.00
C MET A 133 -6.69 -24.29 -13.11
N ASP A 134 -5.98 -25.19 -12.44
CA ASP A 134 -4.85 -24.87 -11.57
C ASP A 134 -3.84 -26.02 -11.53
N PHE A 135 -2.63 -25.77 -11.03
CA PHE A 135 -1.62 -26.78 -10.76
C PHE A 135 -1.27 -26.85 -9.27
N VAL A 136 -1.42 -28.04 -8.69
CA VAL A 136 -0.78 -28.36 -7.41
C VAL A 136 0.66 -28.81 -7.70
N LEU A 137 1.61 -27.95 -7.34
CA LEU A 137 3.05 -28.16 -7.55
C LEU A 137 3.75 -28.60 -6.26
N GLY A 138 5.00 -29.08 -6.39
CA GLY A 138 5.86 -29.38 -5.24
C GLY A 138 5.54 -30.69 -4.52
N LEU A 139 4.83 -31.61 -5.17
CA LEU A 139 4.49 -32.90 -4.59
C LEU A 139 5.69 -33.87 -4.64
N PRO A 140 5.77 -34.84 -3.71
CA PRO A 140 6.75 -35.91 -3.78
C PRO A 140 6.68 -36.66 -5.11
N ARG A 141 7.85 -36.94 -5.70
CA ARG A 141 7.94 -37.63 -6.98
C ARG A 141 7.52 -39.09 -6.83
N THR A 142 6.52 -39.50 -7.61
CA THR A 142 6.04 -40.89 -7.65
C THR A 142 6.97 -41.81 -8.45
N GLN A 143 6.81 -43.13 -8.33
CA GLN A 143 7.55 -44.12 -9.15
C GLN A 143 7.34 -43.91 -10.66
N ARG A 144 6.17 -43.41 -11.07
CA ARG A 144 5.84 -43.05 -12.45
C ARG A 144 6.33 -41.65 -12.84
N GLN A 145 7.23 -41.08 -12.05
CA GLN A 145 7.90 -39.80 -12.29
C GLN A 145 6.97 -38.60 -12.35
N LYS A 146 5.81 -38.64 -11.69
CA LYS A 146 4.87 -37.51 -11.56
C LYS A 146 5.13 -36.77 -10.25
N ASP A 147 5.16 -35.44 -10.30
CA ASP A 147 5.47 -34.55 -9.17
C ASP A 147 4.52 -33.34 -9.08
N SER A 148 3.42 -33.36 -9.83
CA SER A 148 2.41 -32.31 -9.84
C SER A 148 1.04 -32.85 -10.23
N VAL A 149 -0.02 -32.10 -9.95
CA VAL A 149 -1.39 -32.45 -10.34
C VAL A 149 -2.02 -31.25 -11.05
N MET A 150 -2.54 -31.49 -12.26
CA MET A 150 -3.40 -30.55 -12.96
C MET A 150 -4.83 -30.73 -12.43
N VAL A 151 -5.40 -29.68 -11.88
CA VAL A 151 -6.75 -29.67 -11.33
C VAL A 151 -7.65 -28.97 -12.32
N VAL A 152 -8.74 -29.63 -12.72
CA VAL A 152 -9.76 -29.03 -13.60
C VAL A 152 -11.12 -29.20 -12.93
N VAL A 153 -11.76 -28.08 -12.61
CA VAL A 153 -13.03 -28.06 -11.88
C VAL A 153 -14.12 -27.47 -12.74
N ASP A 154 -15.23 -28.17 -12.88
CA ASP A 154 -16.46 -27.62 -13.43
C ASP A 154 -17.04 -26.57 -12.47
N ARG A 155 -17.20 -25.33 -12.95
CA ARG A 155 -17.67 -24.24 -12.10
C ARG A 155 -19.15 -24.38 -11.74
N PHE A 156 -19.94 -25.14 -12.50
CA PHE A 156 -21.36 -25.41 -12.24
C PHE A 156 -21.54 -26.46 -11.14
N SER A 157 -21.15 -27.72 -11.41
CA SER A 157 -21.39 -28.85 -10.51
C SER A 157 -20.35 -29.01 -9.40
N LYS A 158 -19.21 -28.31 -9.51
CA LYS A 158 -18.01 -28.51 -8.67
C LYS A 158 -17.34 -29.88 -8.81
N MET A 159 -17.71 -30.67 -9.83
CA MET A 159 -16.96 -31.87 -10.18
C MET A 159 -15.52 -31.51 -10.58
N ALA A 160 -14.55 -32.25 -10.07
CA ALA A 160 -13.12 -32.00 -10.30
C ALA A 160 -12.40 -33.23 -10.86
N HIS A 161 -11.49 -33.01 -11.81
CA HIS A 161 -10.48 -33.98 -12.22
C HIS A 161 -9.13 -33.60 -11.62
N PHE A 162 -8.45 -34.59 -11.04
CA PHE A 162 -7.09 -34.48 -10.53
C PHE A 162 -6.17 -35.33 -11.40
N ILE A 163 -5.44 -34.68 -12.30
CA ILE A 163 -4.69 -35.37 -13.34
C ILE A 163 -3.18 -35.30 -13.03
N PRO A 164 -2.51 -36.44 -12.82
CA PRO A 164 -1.09 -36.45 -12.46
C PRO A 164 -0.21 -36.00 -13.64
N CYS A 165 0.60 -34.97 -13.42
CA CYS A 165 1.50 -34.37 -14.40
C CYS A 165 2.90 -34.15 -13.82
N GLN A 166 3.77 -33.55 -14.61
CA GLN A 166 5.09 -33.11 -14.17
C GLN A 166 5.15 -31.59 -14.17
N LYS A 167 5.81 -31.00 -13.17
CA LYS A 167 6.03 -29.54 -13.13
C LYS A 167 6.76 -29.02 -14.38
N THR A 168 7.60 -29.87 -14.97
CA THR A 168 8.38 -29.60 -16.17
C THR A 168 7.57 -29.74 -17.46
N ASN A 169 6.30 -30.13 -17.40
CA ASN A 169 5.48 -30.19 -18.60
C ASN A 169 5.34 -28.80 -19.22
N ASP A 170 5.55 -28.75 -20.54
CA ASP A 170 5.31 -27.56 -21.33
C ASP A 170 3.82 -27.41 -21.69
N ALA A 171 3.47 -26.31 -22.37
CA ALA A 171 2.09 -26.03 -22.72
C ALA A 171 1.49 -27.05 -23.72
N VAL A 172 2.32 -27.70 -24.55
CA VAL A 172 1.86 -28.71 -25.51
C VAL A 172 1.47 -29.97 -24.78
N GLN A 173 2.34 -30.45 -23.88
CA GLN A 173 2.08 -31.63 -23.04
C GLN A 173 0.87 -31.41 -22.12
N VAL A 174 0.70 -30.19 -21.58
CA VAL A 174 -0.50 -29.83 -20.80
C VAL A 174 -1.76 -29.87 -21.66
N ALA A 175 -1.70 -29.39 -22.91
CA ALA A 175 -2.83 -29.47 -23.82
C ALA A 175 -3.18 -30.92 -24.15
N ASP A 176 -2.21 -31.75 -24.52
CA ASP A 176 -2.45 -33.17 -24.80
C ASP A 176 -3.13 -33.87 -23.62
N LEU A 177 -2.65 -33.59 -22.40
CA LEU A 177 -3.23 -34.11 -21.17
C LEU A 177 -4.67 -33.63 -20.95
N TYR A 178 -4.93 -32.35 -21.21
CA TYR A 178 -6.27 -31.77 -21.12
C TYR A 178 -7.23 -32.41 -22.13
N PHE A 179 -6.80 -32.60 -23.38
CA PHE A 179 -7.63 -33.24 -24.40
C PHE A 179 -7.95 -34.69 -24.05
N LYS A 180 -6.94 -35.43 -23.59
CA LYS A 180 -7.06 -36.84 -23.24
C LYS A 180 -8.01 -37.08 -22.05
N GLU A 181 -7.90 -36.27 -21.02
CA GLU A 181 -8.56 -36.53 -19.74
C GLU A 181 -9.86 -35.70 -19.57
N ILE A 182 -9.93 -34.50 -20.14
CA ILE A 182 -11.09 -33.60 -19.99
C ILE A 182 -11.96 -33.60 -21.25
N VAL A 183 -11.42 -33.17 -22.39
CA VAL A 183 -12.22 -32.97 -23.62
C VAL A 183 -12.86 -34.27 -24.09
N ARG A 184 -12.15 -35.39 -23.96
CA ARG A 184 -12.66 -36.73 -24.26
C ARG A 184 -13.97 -37.07 -23.54
N LEU A 185 -14.15 -36.56 -22.31
CA LEU A 185 -15.30 -36.86 -21.47
C LEU A 185 -16.38 -35.78 -21.56
N HIS A 186 -15.97 -34.51 -21.61
CA HIS A 186 -16.84 -33.36 -21.34
C HIS A 186 -16.96 -32.38 -22.50
N ARG A 187 -16.28 -32.63 -23.62
CA ARG A 187 -16.16 -31.73 -24.77
C ARG A 187 -15.35 -30.47 -24.43
N ILE A 188 -15.33 -29.52 -25.37
CA ILE A 188 -14.58 -28.26 -25.26
C ILE A 188 -15.42 -27.26 -24.45
N PRO A 189 -14.87 -26.65 -23.37
CA PRO A 189 -15.60 -25.64 -22.60
C PRO A 189 -15.71 -24.31 -23.36
N LYS A 190 -16.72 -23.51 -23.02
CA LYS A 190 -16.86 -22.12 -23.48
C LYS A 190 -15.81 -21.23 -22.84
N THR A 191 -15.53 -21.41 -21.54
CA THR A 191 -14.51 -20.62 -20.83
C THR A 191 -13.61 -21.44 -19.94
N ILE A 192 -12.36 -21.00 -19.82
CA ILE A 192 -11.37 -21.54 -18.88
C ILE A 192 -10.88 -20.37 -18.03
N THR A 193 -11.07 -20.48 -16.72
CA THR A 193 -10.49 -19.59 -15.72
C THR A 193 -9.22 -20.22 -15.17
N SER A 194 -8.08 -19.53 -15.21
CA SER A 194 -6.84 -20.02 -14.61
C SER A 194 -6.07 -18.92 -13.92
N ASP A 195 -5.07 -19.31 -13.15
CA ASP A 195 -4.05 -18.38 -12.69
C ASP A 195 -3.16 -17.91 -13.85
N ARG A 196 -2.06 -17.23 -13.50
CA ARG A 196 -1.10 -16.69 -14.45
C ARG A 196 0.13 -17.60 -14.64
N ASP A 197 0.01 -18.91 -14.43
CA ASP A 197 1.10 -19.85 -14.71
C ASP A 197 1.59 -19.69 -16.17
N VAL A 198 2.91 -19.79 -16.34
CA VAL A 198 3.58 -19.59 -17.64
C VAL A 198 3.04 -20.51 -18.74
N LYS A 199 2.55 -21.70 -18.39
CA LYS A 199 1.96 -22.66 -19.33
C LYS A 199 0.67 -22.11 -19.92
N PHE A 200 -0.21 -21.55 -19.08
CA PHE A 200 -1.49 -20.96 -19.50
C PHE A 200 -1.32 -19.62 -20.22
N LEU A 201 -0.23 -18.90 -19.94
CA LEU A 201 0.09 -17.67 -20.64
C LEU A 201 0.80 -17.86 -21.98
N SER A 202 1.30 -19.07 -22.27
CA SER A 202 2.08 -19.36 -23.49
C SER A 202 1.32 -19.00 -24.78
N HIS A 203 2.06 -18.60 -25.81
CA HIS A 203 1.48 -18.28 -27.12
C HIS A 203 0.71 -19.48 -27.70
N PHE A 204 1.26 -20.68 -27.53
CA PHE A 204 0.61 -21.93 -27.95
C PHE A 204 -0.77 -22.10 -27.30
N TRP A 205 -0.87 -22.01 -25.98
CA TRP A 205 -2.12 -22.19 -25.24
C TRP A 205 -3.19 -21.19 -25.67
N ARG A 206 -2.82 -19.91 -25.76
CA ARG A 206 -3.73 -18.85 -26.21
C ARG A 206 -4.22 -19.07 -27.64
N THR A 207 -3.34 -19.51 -28.53
CA THR A 207 -3.66 -19.76 -29.94
C THR A 207 -4.58 -20.96 -30.09
N LEU A 208 -4.29 -22.04 -29.35
CA LEU A 208 -5.11 -23.25 -29.32
C LEU A 208 -6.55 -22.93 -28.92
N TRP A 209 -6.75 -22.32 -27.75
CA TRP A 209 -8.10 -22.04 -27.25
C TRP A 209 -8.85 -21.00 -28.08
N LYS A 210 -8.15 -20.01 -28.64
CA LYS A 210 -8.75 -19.08 -29.62
C LYS A 210 -9.29 -19.82 -30.85
N LYS A 211 -8.55 -20.81 -31.37
CA LYS A 211 -9.01 -21.63 -32.51
C LYS A 211 -10.17 -22.55 -32.15
N MET A 212 -10.24 -23.00 -30.91
CA MET A 212 -11.32 -23.86 -30.40
C MET A 212 -12.56 -23.10 -29.95
N GLY A 213 -12.56 -21.76 -30.02
CA GLY A 213 -13.68 -20.92 -29.60
C GLY A 213 -13.81 -20.75 -28.08
N THR A 214 -12.81 -21.18 -27.30
CA THR A 214 -12.81 -21.08 -25.83
C THR A 214 -12.21 -19.75 -25.38
N LYS A 215 -12.92 -19.03 -24.50
CA LYS A 215 -12.44 -17.78 -23.91
C LYS A 215 -11.59 -18.05 -22.66
N LEU A 216 -10.34 -17.58 -22.68
CA LEU A 216 -9.46 -17.65 -21.52
C LEU A 216 -9.69 -16.46 -20.58
N GLN A 217 -9.80 -16.74 -19.29
CA GLN A 217 -9.95 -15.77 -18.21
C GLN A 217 -8.82 -15.98 -17.21
N PHE A 218 -8.03 -14.96 -16.93
CA PHE A 218 -6.87 -15.07 -16.04
C PHE A 218 -7.11 -14.30 -14.75
N SER A 219 -6.72 -14.87 -13.61
CA SER A 219 -6.70 -14.13 -12.35
C SER A 219 -5.68 -12.98 -12.39
N SER A 220 -5.82 -12.05 -11.45
CA SER A 220 -4.82 -11.00 -11.26
C SER A 220 -3.55 -11.56 -10.62
N ALA A 221 -2.40 -10.93 -10.86
CA ALA A 221 -1.13 -11.41 -10.33
C ALA A 221 -1.17 -11.38 -8.78
N SER A 222 -0.68 -12.46 -8.16
CA SER A 222 -0.62 -12.60 -6.69
C SER A 222 -1.98 -12.45 -5.98
N HIS A 223 -3.06 -12.87 -6.65
CA HIS A 223 -4.41 -12.93 -6.08
C HIS A 223 -5.05 -14.27 -6.45
N PRO A 224 -4.78 -15.34 -5.67
CA PRO A 224 -5.29 -16.68 -5.92
C PRO A 224 -6.81 -16.78 -5.76
#